data_AF-A0A316BQP1-F1
#
_entry.id   AF-A0A316BQP1-F1
#
_cell.length_a   1.000
_cell.length_b   1.000
_cell.length_c   1.000
_cell.angle_alpha   90.00
_cell.angle_beta   90.00
_cell.angle_gamma   90.00
#
_symmetry.space_group_name_H-M   'P 1'
#
loop_
_entity.id
_entity.type
_entity.pdbx_description
1 polymer ?
#
loop_
_entity_poly.entity_id
_entity_poly.type
_entity_poly.pdbx_seq_one_letter_code
_entity_poly.pdbx_strand_id
1 'polypeptide(L)' 'MSRTDPQISLRVPPDVKKWLSQQASRNMRSLNAEVVMAIKEKMATTGLEFGDADPAEAGDHNTHKESCSAAST' A
#
# COMPACT_ATOMS: atom_id res chain seq x y z
N MET A 1 0.70 -2.97 -16.57
CA MET A 1 1.05 -1.67 -15.98
C MET A 1 1.23 -1.89 -14.48
N SER A 2 2.47 -1.99 -14.04
CA SER A 2 2.81 -2.32 -12.65
C SER A 2 2.79 -1.04 -11.82
N ARG A 3 1.95 -0.99 -10.79
CA ARG A 3 2.07 0.06 -9.76
C ARG A 3 3.37 -0.17 -8.99
N THR A 4 4.22 0.85 -8.93
CA THR A 4 5.47 0.87 -8.14
C THR A 4 5.21 1.17 -6.66
N ASP A 5 3.97 1.47 -6.27
CA ASP A 5 3.62 1.79 -4.89
C ASP A 5 3.90 0.60 -3.94
N PRO A 6 4.59 0.82 -2.80
CA PRO A 6 4.85 -0.23 -1.83
C PRO A 6 3.53 -0.76 -1.22
N GLN A 7 3.36 -2.08 -1.18
CA GLN A 7 2.17 -2.72 -0.61
C GLN A 7 2.30 -2.86 0.91
N ILE A 8 1.28 -2.41 1.64
CA ILE A 8 1.19 -2.58 3.10
C ILE A 8 0.27 -3.76 3.41
N SER A 9 0.80 -4.81 4.04
CA SER A 9 0.00 -5.94 4.55
C SER A 9 -0.38 -5.70 6.00
N LEU A 10 -1.53 -5.05 6.23
CA LEU A 10 -2.02 -4.73 7.58
C LEU A 10 -2.94 -5.83 8.10
N ARG A 11 -2.68 -6.31 9.32
CA ARG A 11 -3.63 -7.13 10.09
C ARG A 11 -4.51 -6.19 10.89
N VAL A 12 -5.81 -6.18 10.58
CA VAL A 12 -6.80 -5.36 11.29
C VAL A 12 -7.78 -6.25 12.06
N PRO A 13 -8.23 -5.81 13.24
CA PRO A 13 -9.35 -6.42 13.94
C PRO A 13 -10.62 -6.51 13.06
N PRO A 14 -11.47 -7.53 13.26
CA PRO A 14 -12.62 -7.79 12.41
C PRO A 14 -13.70 -6.69 12.47
N ASP A 15 -13.87 -6.08 13.63
CA ASP A 15 -14.74 -4.93 13.89
C ASP A 15 -14.29 -3.71 13.07
N VAL A 16 -13.00 -3.39 13.09
CA VAL A 16 -12.42 -2.27 12.34
C VAL A 16 -12.61 -2.47 10.83
N LYS A 17 -12.36 -3.69 10.33
CA LYS A 17 -12.57 -4.02 8.91
C LYS A 17 -14.03 -3.82 8.49
N LYS A 18 -14.99 -4.24 9.35
CA LYS A 18 -16.42 -4.11 9.07
C LYS A 18 -16.86 -2.64 9.05
N TRP A 19 -16.36 -1.83 9.97
CA TRP A 19 -16.63 -0.39 9.98
C TRP A 19 -16.07 0.30 8.73
N LEU A 20 -14.81 0.02 8.40
CA LEU A 20 -14.12 0.60 7.25
C LEU A 20 -14.80 0.23 5.91
N SER A 21 -15.28 -1.00 5.79
CA SER A 21 -16.03 -1.44 4.59
C SER A 21 -17.32 -0.65 4.42
N GLN A 22 -18.04 -0.36 5.51
CA GLN A 22 -19.25 0.46 5.46
C GLN A 22 -18.95 1.91 5.09
N GLN A 23 -17.85 2.47 5.60
CA GLN A 23 -17.42 3.83 5.23
C GLN A 23 -17.04 3.91 3.75
N ALA A 24 -16.27 2.95 3.26
CA ALA A 24 -15.92 2.84 1.85
C ALA A 24 -17.16 2.78 0.94
N SER A 25 -18.17 1.98 1.31
CA SER A 25 -19.45 1.92 0.58
C SER A 25 -20.22 3.25 0.62
N ARG A 26 -20.26 3.93 1.78
CA ARG A 26 -20.93 5.24 1.91
C ARG A 26 -20.25 6.33 1.06
N ASN A 27 -18.93 6.30 1.02
CA ASN A 27 -18.12 7.31 0.33
C ASN A 27 -17.88 6.98 -1.15
N MET A 28 -18.47 5.89 -1.67
CA MET A 28 -18.24 5.37 -3.03
C MET A 28 -16.75 5.20 -3.36
N ARG A 29 -15.96 4.75 -2.37
CA ARG A 29 -14.52 4.54 -2.47
C ARG A 29 -14.17 3.08 -2.31
N SER A 30 -13.02 2.69 -2.86
CA SER A 30 -12.42 1.40 -2.52
C SER A 30 -11.92 1.43 -1.08
N LEU A 31 -11.86 0.25 -0.43
CA LEU A 31 -11.36 0.13 0.94
C LEU A 31 -9.94 0.69 1.07
N ASN A 32 -9.09 0.49 0.06
CA ASN A 32 -7.74 1.05 0.03
C ASN A 32 -7.76 2.59 -0.06
N ALA A 33 -8.59 3.16 -0.93
CA ALA A 33 -8.71 4.61 -1.07
C ALA A 33 -9.21 5.26 0.22
N GLU A 34 -10.14 4.61 0.94
CA GLU A 34 -10.64 5.11 2.21
C GLU A 34 -9.56 5.12 3.30
N VAL A 35 -8.76 4.05 3.40
CA VAL A 35 -7.62 3.99 4.34
C VAL A 35 -6.60 5.09 4.03
N VAL A 36 -6.25 5.26 2.76
CA VAL A 36 -5.30 6.29 2.35
C VAL A 36 -5.82 7.69 2.68
N MET A 37 -7.10 7.96 2.44
CA MET A 37 -7.70 9.27 2.78
C MET A 37 -7.71 9.53 4.28
N ALA A 38 -8.10 8.55 5.10
CA ALA A 38 -8.08 8.67 6.55
C ALA A 38 -6.66 8.93 7.08
N ILE A 39 -5.65 8.26 6.51
CA ILE A 39 -4.25 8.49 6.88
C ILE A 39 -3.80 9.90 6.46
N LYS A 40 -4.12 10.33 5.23
CA LYS A 40 -3.77 11.68 4.74
C LYS A 40 -4.42 12.79 5.57
N GLU A 41 -5.68 12.63 5.94
CA GLU A 41 -6.39 13.57 6.82
C GLU A 41 -5.74 13.65 8.21
N LYS A 42 -5.36 12.50 8.78
CA LYS A 42 -4.63 12.45 10.04
C LYS A 42 -3.23 13.07 9.93
N MET A 43 -2.52 12.87 8.82
CA MET A 43 -1.22 13.49 8.54
C MET A 43 -1.36 15.02 8.51
N ALA A 44 -2.32 15.54 7.76
CA ALA A 44 -2.60 16.97 7.69
C ALA A 44 -2.97 17.57 9.05
N THR A 45 -3.73 16.84 9.86
CA THR A 45 -4.15 17.28 11.20
C THR A 45 -2.99 17.26 12.21
N THR A 46 -2.08 16.29 12.10
CA THR A 46 -1.00 16.09 13.09
C THR A 46 0.19 17.03 12.83
N GLY A 47 0.22 17.76 11.72
CA GLY A 47 1.27 18.74 11.43
C GLY A 47 2.67 18.13 11.27
N LEU A 48 2.75 16.83 11.00
CA LEU A 48 4.00 16.18 10.63
C LEU A 48 4.28 16.53 9.17
N GLU A 49 4.99 17.64 8.98
CA GLU A 49 5.65 18.01 7.73
C GLU A 49 6.66 16.90 7.42
N PHE A 50 6.21 15.88 6.68
CA PHE A 50 7.07 14.80 6.20
C PHE A 50 7.97 15.43 5.13
N GLY A 51 9.16 15.85 5.57
CA GLY A 51 10.18 16.46 4.71
C GLY A 51 10.51 15.58 3.50
N ASP A 52 10.81 16.28 2.43
CA ASP A 52 11.17 15.84 1.08
C ASP A 52 11.99 14.54 1.04
N ALA A 53 11.31 13.40 0.93
CA ALA A 53 11.94 12.17 0.45
C ALA A 53 11.75 12.14 -1.08
N ASP A 54 12.77 12.68 -1.76
CA ASP A 54 12.92 12.66 -3.20
C ASP A 54 12.73 11.22 -3.74
N PRO A 55 11.82 10.99 -4.71
CA PRO A 55 11.52 9.66 -5.24
C PRO A 55 12.65 9.07 -6.11
N ALA A 56 13.84 9.69 -6.20
CA ALA A 56 14.94 9.21 -7.04
C ALA A 56 15.78 8.06 -6.43
N GLU A 57 15.73 7.80 -5.12
CA GLU A 57 16.58 6.77 -4.49
C GLU A 57 15.90 5.38 -4.44
N ALA A 58 15.30 4.97 -5.55
CA ALA A 58 14.90 3.57 -5.75
C ALA A 58 16.15 2.75 -6.11
N GLY A 59 16.92 2.37 -5.09
CA GLY A 59 18.00 1.40 -5.19
C GLY A 59 17.47 0.07 -5.74
N ASP A 60 17.94 -0.24 -6.95
CA ASP A 60 17.85 -1.54 -7.60
C ASP A 60 18.52 -2.63 -6.72
N HIS A 61 18.25 -3.90 -7.04
CA HIS A 61 18.88 -5.13 -6.53
C HIS A 61 18.06 -5.92 -5.49
N ASN A 62 17.20 -6.82 -5.98
CA ASN A 62 17.37 -8.22 -5.59
C ASN A 62 16.88 -9.19 -6.69
N THR A 63 17.84 -9.60 -7.51
CA THR A 63 18.13 -10.95 -7.99
C THR A 63 16.96 -11.92 -8.18
N HIS A 64 16.61 -12.05 -9.46
CA HIS A 64 16.18 -13.26 -10.17
C HIS A 64 16.30 -14.57 -9.36
N LYS A 65 15.18 -15.08 -8.85
CA LYS A 65 15.02 -16.50 -8.60
C LYS A 65 13.81 -16.96 -9.41
N GLU A 66 13.99 -18.10 -10.09
CA GLU A 66 13.03 -18.85 -10.90
C GLU A 66 13.13 -18.65 -12.42
N SER A 67 14.07 -19.39 -12.99
CA SER A 67 13.97 -20.05 -14.30
C SER A 67 15.00 -21.18 -14.24
N CYS A 68 14.80 -22.40 -14.70
CA CYS A 68 13.65 -23.09 -15.24
C CYS A 68 14.06 -24.57 -15.18
N SER A 69 13.12 -25.44 -14.84
CA SER A 69 13.26 -26.88 -14.99
C SER A 69 13.32 -27.23 -16.49
N ALA A 70 14.30 -28.03 -16.97
CA ALA A 70 14.13 -28.93 -18.12
C ALA A 70 15.39 -29.78 -18.47
N ALA A 71 15.16 -31.09 -18.57
CA ALA A 71 15.75 -32.12 -19.46
C ALA A 71 17.29 -32.32 -19.47
N SER A 72 17.82 -33.45 -19.00
CA SER A 72 17.85 -34.79 -19.64
C SER A 72 18.60 -34.84 -20.97
N THR A 73 19.82 -35.36 -20.96
CA THR A 73 20.35 -36.48 -21.78
C THR A 73 21.83 -36.68 -21.44
#